data_AF-A0A642PN32-F1
#
_entry.id   AF-A0A642PN32-F1
#
_cell.length_a   1.000
_cell.length_b   1.000
_cell.length_c   1.000
_cell.angle_alpha   90.00
_cell.angle_beta   90.00
_cell.angle_gamma   90.00
#
_symmetry.space_group_name_H-M   'P 1'
#
loop_
_entity.id
_entity.type
_entity.pdbx_description
1 polymer ?
#
loop_
_entity_poly.entity_id
_entity_poly.type
_entity_poly.pdbx_seq_one_letter_code
_entity_poly.pdbx_strand_id
1 'polypeptide(L)'
;MNLENISKQQLFREITELMQPLYFPVPYEENNIQKLAQQEYKLFCKVISARYGFDNDKYILAHNGHSLFDIVHDDVICELRSRMRRDSYLLQSETIRWHLVALVRQAVVRAGGCLGTCYKNVGIHHMEYSSADMYEDVPAVVFQSGMVCTAGGYESAMLYDIYLTSDDILMCTLDDKYSSEYDIPFNTLLLESMLDIVHWLRFHSFLPDTDEPEWVCEECGSSEVETLAWVNPNEDNSFVDFLGTDDRGNNWCHHCEEHTGLALFADYDSNQSSLGD
;
A
#
# COMPACT_ATOMS: atom_id res chain seq x y z
N MET A 1 19.29 25.76 -31.89
CA MET A 1 18.91 24.68 -32.83
C MET A 1 17.42 24.44 -32.64
N ASN A 2 16.61 24.34 -33.70
CA ASN A 2 15.16 24.10 -33.59
C ASN A 2 14.93 22.58 -33.46
N LEU A 3 14.07 22.16 -32.53
CA LEU A 3 13.73 20.75 -32.30
C LEU A 3 13.14 20.10 -33.56
N GLU A 4 12.42 20.86 -34.40
CA GLU A 4 11.85 20.36 -35.66
C GLU A 4 12.91 19.93 -36.70
N ASN A 5 14.14 20.43 -36.58
CA ASN A 5 15.25 20.10 -37.49
C ASN A 5 16.25 19.11 -36.87
N ILE A 6 15.93 18.54 -35.70
CA ILE A 6 16.80 17.58 -35.04
C ILE A 6 16.76 16.24 -35.79
N SER A 7 17.91 15.59 -35.96
CA SER A 7 17.92 14.24 -36.53
C SER A 7 17.41 13.22 -35.51
N LYS A 8 16.82 12.11 -35.97
CA LYS A 8 16.41 10.98 -35.12
C LYS A 8 17.54 10.54 -34.17
N GLN A 9 18.76 10.42 -34.69
CA GLN A 9 19.94 10.01 -33.91
C GLN A 9 20.31 11.02 -32.82
N GLN A 10 20.23 12.31 -33.12
CA GLN A 10 20.51 13.37 -32.15
C GLN A 10 19.46 13.40 -31.05
N LEU A 11 18.18 13.29 -31.41
CA LEU A 11 17.07 13.25 -30.46
C LEU A 11 17.16 12.03 -29.54
N PHE A 12 17.42 10.84 -30.10
CA PHE A 12 17.61 9.63 -29.32
C PHE A 12 18.77 9.78 -28.34
N ARG A 13 19.90 10.37 -28.77
CA ARG A 13 21.05 10.61 -27.89
C ARG A 13 20.71 11.54 -26.74
N GLU A 14 20.05 12.65 -27.00
CA GLU A 14 19.67 13.62 -25.96
C GLU A 14 18.67 13.04 -24.95
N ILE A 15 17.77 12.16 -25.39
CA ILE A 15 16.88 11.42 -24.47
C ILE A 15 17.69 10.42 -23.64
N THR A 16 18.59 9.67 -24.29
CA THR A 16 19.44 8.67 -23.63
C THR A 16 20.35 9.28 -22.55
N GLU A 17 20.77 10.54 -22.74
CA GLU A 17 21.54 11.31 -21.75
C GLU A 17 20.71 11.71 -20.51
N LEU A 18 19.38 11.73 -20.59
CA LEU A 18 18.48 11.97 -19.46
C LEU A 18 18.17 10.72 -18.66
N MET A 19 18.33 9.54 -19.26
CA MET A 19 17.96 8.27 -18.65
C MET A 19 18.87 7.91 -17.50
N GLN A 20 18.30 7.32 -16.45
CA GLN A 20 19.09 6.67 -15.41
C GLN A 20 19.86 5.47 -15.99
N PRO A 21 21.02 5.11 -15.41
CA PRO A 21 21.77 3.93 -15.84
C PRO A 21 20.99 2.62 -15.65
N LEU A 22 20.20 2.54 -14.57
CA LEU A 22 19.40 1.39 -14.20
C LEU A 22 18.05 1.83 -13.66
N TYR A 23 17.04 0.99 -13.91
CA TYR A 23 15.68 1.14 -13.39
C TYR A 23 15.27 -0.15 -12.70
N PHE A 24 14.48 -0.03 -11.63
CA PHE A 24 13.99 -1.17 -10.85
C PHE A 24 12.46 -1.12 -10.75
N PRO A 25 11.74 -1.67 -11.74
CA PRO A 25 10.28 -1.69 -11.74
C PRO A 25 9.72 -2.53 -10.59
N VAL A 26 8.67 -2.02 -9.94
CA VAL A 26 7.91 -2.74 -8.92
C VAL A 26 6.41 -2.55 -9.19
N PRO A 27 5.63 -3.64 -9.33
CA PRO A 27 6.06 -5.03 -9.52
C PRO A 27 6.88 -5.24 -10.80
N TYR A 28 7.70 -6.30 -10.86
CA TYR A 28 8.47 -6.65 -12.06
C TYR A 28 7.65 -7.54 -13.01
N GLU A 29 6.62 -6.94 -13.60
CA GLU A 29 5.71 -7.58 -14.55
C GLU A 29 5.62 -6.76 -15.84
N GLU A 30 5.30 -7.39 -16.96
CA GLU A 30 5.32 -6.74 -18.29
C GLU A 30 4.46 -5.47 -18.33
N ASN A 31 3.29 -5.49 -17.69
CA ASN A 31 2.39 -4.34 -17.62
C ASN A 31 3.04 -3.16 -16.88
N ASN A 32 3.72 -3.42 -15.76
CA ASN A 32 4.38 -2.39 -14.94
C ASN A 32 5.66 -1.88 -15.61
N ILE A 33 6.42 -2.77 -16.23
CA ILE A 33 7.58 -2.43 -17.08
C ILE A 33 7.15 -1.49 -18.21
N GLN A 34 6.06 -1.81 -18.91
CA GLN A 34 5.51 -0.98 -19.97
C GLN A 34 5.02 0.37 -19.43
N LYS A 35 4.28 0.37 -18.32
CA LYS A 35 3.78 1.61 -17.69
C LYS A 35 4.93 2.53 -17.28
N LEU A 36 5.95 2.00 -16.62
CA LEU A 36 7.14 2.78 -16.22
C LEU A 36 7.87 3.33 -17.45
N ALA A 37 8.10 2.51 -18.47
CA ALA A 37 8.77 2.96 -19.69
C ALA A 37 8.00 4.10 -20.39
N GLN A 38 6.67 4.00 -20.44
CA GLN A 38 5.82 5.06 -21.00
C GLN A 38 5.83 6.34 -20.16
N GLN A 39 5.86 6.23 -18.83
CA GLN A 39 5.94 7.39 -17.94
C GLN A 39 7.27 8.12 -18.09
N GLU A 40 8.39 7.39 -18.07
CA GLU A 40 9.73 7.93 -18.31
C GLU A 40 9.83 8.59 -19.68
N TYR A 41 9.36 7.92 -20.73
CA TYR A 41 9.33 8.49 -22.08
C TYR A 41 8.59 9.83 -22.12
N LYS A 42 7.39 9.89 -21.54
CA LYS A 42 6.61 11.14 -21.46
C LYS A 42 7.36 12.23 -20.69
N LEU A 43 8.07 11.88 -19.62
CA LEU A 43 8.88 12.81 -18.84
C LEU A 43 10.04 13.36 -19.69
N PHE A 44 10.76 12.52 -20.42
CA PHE A 44 11.82 12.98 -21.31
C PHE A 44 11.30 13.90 -22.41
N CYS A 45 10.17 13.56 -23.04
CA CYS A 45 9.53 14.43 -24.02
C CYS A 45 9.21 15.81 -23.44
N LYS A 46 8.69 15.88 -22.20
CA LYS A 46 8.45 17.15 -21.50
C LYS A 46 9.74 17.93 -21.23
N VAL A 47 10.78 17.26 -20.74
CA VAL A 47 12.08 17.88 -20.43
C VAL A 47 12.74 18.43 -21.70
N ILE A 48 12.75 17.66 -22.79
CA ILE A 48 13.30 18.09 -24.08
C ILE A 48 12.45 19.23 -24.65
N SER A 49 11.12 19.12 -24.64
CA SER A 49 10.24 20.19 -25.12
C SER A 49 10.50 21.51 -24.39
N ALA A 50 10.61 21.47 -23.05
CA ALA A 50 10.95 22.63 -22.24
C ALA A 50 12.34 23.21 -22.58
N ARG A 51 13.35 22.35 -22.75
CA ARG A 51 14.72 22.75 -23.13
C ARG A 51 14.77 23.53 -24.45
N TYR A 52 13.94 23.14 -25.41
CA TYR A 52 13.89 23.77 -26.74
C TYR A 52 12.80 24.83 -26.89
N GLY A 53 12.00 25.11 -25.84
CA GLY A 53 10.84 26.00 -25.94
C GLY A 53 9.80 25.50 -26.95
N PHE A 54 9.70 24.18 -27.12
CA PHE A 54 8.83 23.53 -28.10
C PHE A 54 7.47 23.20 -27.49
N ASP A 55 6.40 23.59 -28.17
CA ASP A 55 5.02 23.29 -27.79
C ASP A 55 4.55 22.01 -28.49
N ASN A 56 4.75 20.87 -27.81
CA ASN A 56 4.41 19.56 -28.35
C ASN A 56 2.90 19.37 -28.54
N ASP A 57 2.07 19.97 -27.69
CA ASP A 57 0.61 19.84 -27.79
C ASP A 57 0.09 20.56 -29.03
N LYS A 58 0.59 21.77 -29.30
CA LYS A 58 0.31 22.50 -30.54
C LYS A 58 0.80 21.75 -31.77
N TYR A 59 1.95 21.10 -31.69
CA TYR A 59 2.49 20.29 -32.79
C TYR A 59 1.60 19.09 -33.09
N ILE A 60 1.19 18.34 -32.06
CA ILE A 60 0.28 17.17 -32.18
C ILE A 60 -1.03 17.57 -32.86
N LEU A 61 -1.62 18.70 -32.46
CA LEU A 61 -2.85 19.24 -33.07
C LEU A 61 -2.67 19.55 -34.56
N ALA A 62 -1.51 20.07 -34.95
CA ALA A 62 -1.21 20.39 -36.35
C ALA A 62 -0.86 19.16 -37.21
N HIS A 63 -0.51 18.02 -36.60
CA HIS A 63 0.01 16.83 -37.28
C HIS A 63 -0.84 15.58 -37.05
N ASN A 64 -2.18 15.73 -37.06
CA ASN A 64 -3.14 14.62 -36.98
C ASN A 64 -2.93 13.69 -35.77
N GLY A 65 -2.52 14.25 -34.63
CA GLY A 65 -2.30 13.47 -33.41
C GLY A 65 -0.89 12.88 -33.27
N HIS A 66 0.01 13.09 -34.23
CA HIS A 66 1.38 12.59 -34.17
C HIS A 66 2.31 13.57 -33.46
N SER A 67 3.10 13.04 -32.54
CA SER A 67 4.15 13.76 -31.83
C SER A 67 5.45 13.70 -32.64
N LEU A 68 6.26 14.77 -32.57
CA LEU A 68 7.61 14.75 -33.15
C LEU A 68 8.48 13.63 -32.55
N PHE A 69 8.22 13.27 -31.29
CA PHE A 69 8.96 12.24 -30.57
C PHE A 69 8.61 10.81 -31.03
N ASP A 70 7.48 10.61 -31.73
CA ASP A 70 7.05 9.26 -32.17
C ASP A 70 8.11 8.55 -33.01
N ILE A 71 8.97 9.31 -33.71
CA ILE A 71 10.07 8.78 -34.54
C ILE A 71 11.14 8.01 -33.74
N VAL A 72 11.30 8.32 -32.44
CA VAL A 72 12.25 7.66 -31.52
C VAL A 72 11.55 6.79 -30.46
N HIS A 73 10.22 6.75 -30.44
CA HIS A 73 9.45 6.08 -29.38
C HIS A 73 9.92 4.64 -29.15
N ASP A 74 9.92 3.81 -30.18
CA ASP A 74 10.23 2.39 -30.03
C ASP A 74 11.69 2.15 -29.63
N ASP A 75 12.62 2.95 -30.14
CA ASP A 75 14.04 2.86 -29.78
C ASP A 75 14.26 3.25 -28.31
N VAL A 76 13.58 4.31 -27.84
CA VAL A 76 13.63 4.76 -26.46
C VAL A 76 13.02 3.73 -25.51
N ILE A 77 11.87 3.15 -25.86
CA ILE A 77 11.23 2.10 -25.05
C ILE A 77 12.11 0.85 -25.01
N CYS A 78 12.73 0.45 -26.12
CA CYS A 78 13.70 -0.66 -26.15
C CYS A 78 14.90 -0.39 -25.23
N GLU A 79 15.46 0.82 -25.28
CA GLU A 79 16.60 1.20 -24.44
C GLU A 79 16.22 1.28 -22.95
N LEU A 80 15.04 1.83 -22.61
CA LEU A 80 14.56 1.83 -21.23
C LEU A 80 14.40 0.40 -20.69
N ARG A 81 13.80 -0.49 -21.47
CA ARG A 81 13.67 -1.91 -21.12
C ARG A 81 15.03 -2.58 -20.96
N SER A 82 16.02 -2.23 -21.79
CA SER A 82 17.39 -2.76 -21.70
C SER A 82 18.09 -2.39 -20.38
N ARG A 83 17.64 -1.32 -19.70
CA ARG A 83 18.16 -0.82 -18.41
C ARG A 83 17.35 -1.26 -17.18
N MET A 84 16.16 -1.82 -17.39
CA MET A 84 15.34 -2.34 -16.29
C MET A 84 15.93 -3.64 -15.75
N ARG A 85 16.03 -3.73 -14.42
CA ARG A 85 16.56 -4.91 -13.72
C ARG A 85 15.53 -5.41 -12.73
N ARG A 86 15.42 -6.73 -12.66
CA ARG A 86 14.70 -7.40 -11.59
C ARG A 86 15.56 -7.39 -10.34
N ASP A 87 15.05 -6.80 -9.27
CA ASP A 87 15.65 -6.87 -7.95
C ASP A 87 14.75 -7.71 -7.04
N SER A 88 15.22 -8.89 -6.64
CA SER A 88 14.44 -9.80 -5.81
C SER A 88 14.22 -9.27 -4.39
N TYR A 89 15.16 -8.51 -3.84
CA TYR A 89 15.05 -7.98 -2.49
C TYR A 89 14.06 -6.82 -2.44
N LEU A 90 14.10 -5.94 -3.46
CA LEU A 90 13.11 -4.88 -3.60
C LEU A 90 11.69 -5.43 -3.79
N LEU A 91 11.53 -6.47 -4.60
CA LEU A 91 10.22 -7.11 -4.77
C LEU A 91 9.73 -7.75 -3.46
N GLN A 92 10.63 -8.41 -2.72
CA GLN A 92 10.30 -8.97 -1.42
C GLN A 92 9.92 -7.89 -0.40
N SER A 93 10.67 -6.79 -0.33
CA SER A 93 10.35 -5.68 0.59
C SER A 93 9.00 -5.07 0.28
N GLU A 94 8.64 -4.98 -1.00
CA GLU A 94 7.34 -4.47 -1.42
C GLU A 94 6.22 -5.45 -1.08
N THR A 95 6.41 -6.76 -1.27
CA THR A 95 5.45 -7.77 -0.79
C THR A 95 5.24 -7.67 0.72
N ILE A 96 6.32 -7.52 1.50
CA ILE A 96 6.23 -7.32 2.96
C ILE A 96 5.46 -6.04 3.27
N ARG A 97 5.77 -4.93 2.58
CA ARG A 97 5.06 -3.65 2.73
C ARG A 97 3.55 -3.84 2.53
N TRP A 98 3.12 -4.46 1.44
CA TRP A 98 1.71 -4.72 1.16
C TRP A 98 1.05 -5.53 2.28
N HIS A 99 1.73 -6.55 2.78
CA HIS A 99 1.23 -7.36 3.88
C HIS A 99 1.07 -6.55 5.18
N LEU A 100 2.05 -5.71 5.54
CA LEU A 100 1.97 -4.85 6.72
C LEU A 100 0.86 -3.80 6.60
N VAL A 101 0.67 -3.21 5.40
CA VAL A 101 -0.48 -2.31 5.14
C VAL A 101 -1.79 -3.05 5.40
N ALA A 102 -1.92 -4.29 4.91
CA ALA A 102 -3.13 -5.08 5.11
C ALA A 102 -3.39 -5.35 6.60
N LEU A 103 -2.37 -5.75 7.37
CA LEU A 103 -2.50 -5.97 8.81
C LEU A 103 -2.90 -4.69 9.56
N VAL A 104 -2.22 -3.57 9.30
CA VAL A 104 -2.57 -2.29 9.94
C VAL A 104 -3.99 -1.88 9.58
N ARG A 105 -4.37 -2.02 8.31
CA ARG A 105 -5.74 -1.74 7.86
C ARG A 105 -6.77 -2.58 8.61
N GLN A 106 -6.52 -3.88 8.77
CA GLN A 106 -7.41 -4.75 9.54
C GLN A 106 -7.58 -4.27 10.99
N ALA A 107 -6.49 -3.85 11.64
CA ALA A 107 -6.52 -3.29 12.98
C ALA A 107 -7.39 -2.01 13.05
N VAL A 108 -7.26 -1.13 12.07
CA VAL A 108 -8.02 0.12 11.98
C VAL A 108 -9.51 -0.15 11.74
N VAL A 109 -9.86 -1.12 10.88
CA VAL A 109 -11.26 -1.52 10.67
C VAL A 109 -11.86 -2.05 11.97
N ARG A 110 -11.15 -2.93 12.70
CA ARG A 110 -11.60 -3.45 14.01
C ARG A 110 -11.79 -2.35 15.05
N ALA A 111 -10.98 -1.30 14.98
CA ALA A 111 -11.08 -0.13 15.84
C ALA A 111 -12.23 0.82 15.45
N GLY A 112 -12.99 0.53 14.39
CA GLY A 112 -14.12 1.36 13.93
C GLY A 112 -13.72 2.40 12.87
N GLY A 113 -12.60 2.20 12.18
CA GLY A 113 -12.13 3.05 11.07
C GLY A 113 -11.09 4.10 11.47
N CYS A 114 -10.84 4.29 12.77
CA CYS A 114 -9.80 5.16 13.30
C CYS A 114 -9.17 4.54 14.55
N LEU A 115 -7.85 4.58 14.63
CA LEU A 115 -7.06 4.00 15.70
C LEU A 115 -6.09 5.04 16.26
N GLY A 116 -6.33 5.43 17.52
CA GLY A 116 -5.42 6.28 18.28
C GLY A 116 -4.20 5.51 18.81
N THR A 117 -3.02 6.05 18.55
CA THR A 117 -1.71 5.48 18.92
C THR A 117 -0.91 6.35 19.89
N CYS A 118 -1.19 7.66 19.96
CA CYS A 118 -0.69 8.55 21.00
C CYS A 118 -1.65 8.61 22.20
N TYR A 119 -2.88 9.05 21.94
CA TYR A 119 -3.97 9.00 22.93
C TYR A 119 -4.61 7.61 22.94
N LYS A 120 -5.11 7.16 24.10
CA LYS A 120 -5.82 5.89 24.19
C LYS A 120 -6.98 5.86 23.21
N ASN A 121 -7.07 4.77 22.46
CA ASN A 121 -8.01 4.65 21.35
C ASN A 121 -9.46 4.77 21.83
N VAL A 122 -10.22 5.63 21.14
CA VAL A 122 -11.66 5.83 21.36
C VAL A 122 -12.46 5.71 20.05
N GLY A 123 -11.80 5.28 18.95
CA GLY A 123 -12.42 5.10 17.64
C GLY A 123 -12.70 6.41 16.88
N ILE A 124 -12.15 7.53 17.35
CA ILE A 124 -12.35 8.87 16.77
C ILE A 124 -10.98 9.52 16.62
N HIS A 125 -10.81 10.27 15.54
CA HIS A 125 -9.58 11.02 15.25
C HIS A 125 -9.29 12.05 16.36
N HIS A 126 -8.03 12.18 16.79
CA HIS A 126 -7.67 12.96 17.98
C HIS A 126 -7.99 14.46 17.85
N MET A 127 -7.90 14.99 16.62
CA MET A 127 -8.29 16.35 16.27
C MET A 127 -9.78 16.64 16.48
N GLU A 128 -10.64 15.62 16.42
CA GLU A 128 -12.06 15.74 16.76
C GLU A 128 -12.28 15.53 18.26
N TYR A 129 -11.67 14.47 18.80
CA TYR A 129 -11.70 14.18 20.22
C TYR A 129 -10.50 13.32 20.63
N SER A 130 -9.77 13.77 21.64
CA SER A 130 -8.67 13.02 22.25
C SER A 130 -9.05 12.51 23.64
N SER A 131 -8.60 11.29 23.95
CA SER A 131 -8.63 10.79 25.33
C SER A 131 -7.70 11.62 26.21
N ALA A 132 -8.04 11.76 27.50
CA ALA A 132 -7.14 12.36 28.48
C ALA A 132 -5.94 11.44 28.80
N ASP A 133 -6.08 10.14 28.57
CA ASP A 133 -5.03 9.15 28.78
C ASP A 133 -4.21 8.95 27.50
N MET A 134 -2.89 8.88 27.65
CA MET A 134 -1.95 8.57 26.58
C MET A 134 -1.33 7.19 26.79
N TYR A 135 -0.86 6.58 25.70
CA TYR A 135 0.02 5.42 25.78
C TYR A 135 1.42 5.85 26.26
N GLU A 136 2.08 5.01 27.05
CA GLU A 136 3.45 5.28 27.52
C GLU A 136 4.49 4.97 26.44
N ASP A 137 4.12 4.16 25.45
CA ASP A 137 4.96 3.56 24.43
C ASP A 137 4.50 3.98 23.01
N VAL A 138 4.22 5.27 22.83
CA VAL A 138 3.79 5.85 21.54
C VAL A 138 4.79 5.50 20.43
N PRO A 139 4.34 4.96 19.27
CA PRO A 139 5.23 4.64 18.17
C PRO A 139 5.93 5.88 17.58
N ALA A 140 7.25 5.82 17.48
CA ALA A 140 8.04 6.75 16.70
C ALA A 140 8.29 6.16 15.31
N VAL A 141 8.01 6.94 14.26
CA VAL A 141 8.07 6.47 12.88
C VAL A 141 9.05 7.30 12.05
N VAL A 142 9.58 6.69 11.00
CA VAL A 142 10.38 7.35 9.97
C VAL A 142 9.65 7.22 8.65
N PHE A 143 9.58 8.33 7.90
CA PHE A 143 8.83 8.39 6.65
C PHE A 143 9.59 9.21 5.61
N GLN A 144 9.21 9.04 4.35
CA GLN A 144 9.83 9.74 3.24
C GLN A 144 9.09 11.05 2.96
N SER A 145 9.74 12.21 3.19
CA SER A 145 9.19 13.54 2.90
C SER A 145 9.69 14.13 1.56
N GLY A 146 10.70 13.52 0.93
CA GLY A 146 11.35 14.03 -0.27
C GLY A 146 11.88 12.94 -1.20
N MET A 147 12.92 13.24 -1.99
CA MET A 147 13.56 12.22 -2.85
C MET A 147 14.33 11.20 -2.01
N VAL A 148 14.08 9.91 -2.27
CA VAL A 148 14.85 8.78 -1.74
C VAL A 148 16.34 9.00 -1.92
N CYS A 149 17.13 8.65 -0.90
CA CYS A 149 18.60 8.74 -0.91
C CYS A 149 19.17 10.16 -1.08
N THR A 150 18.39 11.21 -0.79
CA THR A 150 18.89 12.59 -0.71
C THR A 150 18.98 13.06 0.75
N ALA A 151 19.86 14.04 1.02
CA ALA A 151 19.95 14.63 2.34
C ALA A 151 18.62 15.32 2.70
N GLY A 152 18.02 14.93 3.82
CA GLY A 152 16.69 15.40 4.23
C GLY A 152 15.52 14.69 3.53
N GLY A 153 15.76 13.58 2.82
CA GLY A 153 14.67 12.81 2.21
C GLY A 153 13.84 11.97 3.18
N TYR A 154 14.30 11.83 4.43
CA TYR A 154 13.63 11.10 5.50
C TYR A 154 13.50 11.96 6.74
N GLU A 155 12.35 11.84 7.39
CA GLU A 155 12.00 12.54 8.61
C GLU A 155 11.42 11.57 9.64
N SER A 156 11.49 11.95 10.91
CA SER A 156 10.96 11.17 12.02
C SER A 156 9.90 11.96 12.77
N ALA A 157 8.82 11.30 13.17
CA ALA A 157 7.70 11.89 13.87
C ALA A 157 7.06 10.88 14.84
N MET A 158 6.23 11.37 15.76
CA MET A 158 5.38 10.52 16.58
C MET A 158 4.10 10.20 15.82
N LEU A 159 3.65 8.95 15.88
CA LEU A 159 2.39 8.53 15.30
C LEU A 159 1.25 8.86 16.27
N TYR A 160 0.27 9.63 15.82
CA TYR A 160 -0.88 10.01 16.64
C TYR A 160 -2.08 9.13 16.34
N ASP A 161 -2.49 9.08 15.08
CA ASP A 161 -3.61 8.26 14.61
C ASP A 161 -3.28 7.51 13.33
N ILE A 162 -3.99 6.39 13.12
CA ILE A 162 -4.08 5.67 11.85
C ILE A 162 -5.57 5.54 11.51
N TYR A 163 -5.98 5.93 10.31
CA TYR A 163 -7.39 5.95 9.95
C TYR A 163 -7.65 5.67 8.47
N LEU A 164 -8.89 5.30 8.17
CA LEU A 164 -9.40 5.17 6.81
C LEU A 164 -10.14 6.43 6.39
N THR A 165 -9.78 6.97 5.24
CA THR A 165 -10.55 8.06 4.60
C THR A 165 -11.85 7.54 3.98
N SER A 166 -12.72 8.45 3.54
CA SER A 166 -13.94 8.10 2.78
C SER A 166 -13.65 7.34 1.48
N ASP A 167 -12.47 7.53 0.91
CA ASP A 167 -12.02 6.86 -0.32
C ASP A 167 -11.26 5.57 -0.01
N ASP A 168 -11.36 5.06 1.23
CA ASP A 168 -10.77 3.80 1.69
C ASP A 168 -9.22 3.77 1.62
N ILE A 169 -8.62 4.96 1.62
CA ILE A 169 -7.17 5.15 1.70
C ILE A 169 -6.74 5.13 3.17
N LEU A 170 -5.76 4.29 3.49
CA LEU A 170 -5.13 4.21 4.81
C LEU A 170 -4.14 5.38 5.00
N MET A 171 -4.46 6.24 5.95
CA MET A 171 -3.70 7.44 6.29
C MET A 171 -3.20 7.34 7.73
N CYS A 172 -2.20 8.14 8.06
CA CYS A 172 -1.80 8.38 9.44
C CYS A 172 -1.50 9.85 9.69
N THR A 173 -1.76 10.27 10.93
CA THR A 173 -1.39 11.60 11.41
C THR A 173 -0.08 11.52 12.19
N LEU A 174 0.86 12.37 11.81
CA LEU A 174 2.18 12.45 12.41
C LEU A 174 2.38 13.79 13.09
N ASP A 175 3.01 13.79 14.26
CA ASP A 175 3.48 14.98 14.96
C ASP A 175 5.01 15.06 14.91
N ASP A 176 5.52 16.07 14.21
CA ASP A 176 6.95 16.25 14.05
C ASP A 176 7.62 16.93 15.25
N LYS A 177 8.95 17.06 15.17
CA LYS A 177 9.75 17.72 16.21
C LYS A 177 9.42 19.21 16.43
N TYR A 178 8.65 19.83 15.55
CA TYR A 178 8.23 21.22 15.63
C TYR A 178 6.79 21.37 16.12
N SER A 179 6.17 20.27 16.58
CA SER A 179 4.77 20.22 16.98
C SER A 179 3.83 20.59 15.83
N SER A 180 4.21 20.20 14.61
CA SER A 180 3.39 20.31 13.43
C SER A 180 2.77 18.96 13.12
N GLU A 181 1.45 18.90 13.18
CA GLU A 181 0.68 17.72 12.81
C GLU A 181 0.32 17.76 11.32
N TYR A 182 0.50 16.65 10.63
CA TYR A 182 0.08 16.49 9.24
C TYR A 182 -0.23 15.03 8.91
N ASP A 183 -1.12 14.87 7.94
CA ASP A 183 -1.55 13.56 7.44
C ASP A 183 -0.72 13.12 6.24
N ILE A 184 -0.28 11.88 6.26
CA ILE A 184 0.37 11.24 5.10
C ILE A 184 -0.22 9.86 4.83
N PRO A 185 -0.14 9.36 3.58
CA PRO A 185 -0.50 7.99 3.30
C PRO A 185 0.39 7.02 4.08
N PHE A 186 -0.19 6.01 4.70
CA PHE A 186 0.55 5.07 5.56
C PHE A 186 1.67 4.33 4.80
N ASN A 187 1.50 4.10 3.50
CA ASN A 187 2.50 3.43 2.67
C ASN A 187 3.78 4.25 2.43
N THR A 188 3.84 5.51 2.86
CA THR A 188 5.03 6.38 2.80
C THR A 188 5.98 6.18 3.99
N LEU A 189 5.53 5.47 5.04
CA LEU A 189 6.38 5.08 6.16
C LEU A 189 7.47 4.10 5.71
N LEU A 190 8.62 4.12 6.38
CA LEU A 190 9.64 3.10 6.20
C LEU A 190 9.15 1.73 6.64
N LEU A 191 9.71 0.68 6.02
CA LEU A 191 9.29 -0.69 6.28
C LEU A 191 9.49 -1.08 7.74
N GLU A 192 10.60 -0.65 8.33
CA GLU A 192 10.95 -0.83 9.73
C GLU A 192 9.92 -0.17 10.65
N SER A 193 9.49 1.05 10.34
CA SER A 193 8.43 1.73 11.11
C SER A 193 7.09 1.02 10.99
N MET A 194 6.76 0.46 9.82
CA MET A 194 5.53 -0.33 9.66
C MET A 194 5.59 -1.63 10.48
N LEU A 195 6.75 -2.28 10.56
CA LEU A 195 6.95 -3.46 11.41
C LEU A 195 6.76 -3.12 12.89
N ASP A 196 7.35 -2.02 13.35
CA ASP A 196 7.22 -1.55 14.73
C ASP A 196 5.77 -1.21 15.08
N ILE A 197 5.02 -0.61 14.16
CA ILE A 197 3.59 -0.36 14.33
C ILE A 197 2.81 -1.67 14.45
N VAL A 198 3.07 -2.66 13.59
CA VAL A 198 2.40 -3.97 13.69
C VAL A 198 2.71 -4.65 15.02
N HIS A 199 3.95 -4.60 15.49
CA HIS A 199 4.30 -5.12 16.82
C HIS A 199 3.57 -4.38 17.94
N TRP A 200 3.49 -3.06 17.86
CA TRP A 200 2.74 -2.25 18.82
C TRP A 200 1.25 -2.62 18.82
N LEU A 201 0.65 -2.78 17.63
CA LEU A 201 -0.75 -3.19 17.49
C LEU A 201 -1.00 -4.56 18.12
N ARG A 202 -0.07 -5.52 18.00
CA ARG A 202 -0.17 -6.80 18.69
C ARG A 202 -0.05 -6.66 20.20
N PHE A 203 0.93 -5.87 20.67
CA PHE A 203 1.15 -5.64 22.09
C PHE A 203 -0.06 -5.02 22.79
N HIS A 204 -0.79 -4.13 22.12
CA HIS A 204 -2.04 -3.53 22.60
C HIS A 204 -3.31 -4.28 22.18
N SER A 205 -3.18 -5.50 21.68
CA SER A 205 -4.30 -6.39 21.30
C SER A 205 -5.25 -5.84 20.22
N PHE A 206 -4.78 -4.93 19.38
CA PHE A 206 -5.48 -4.52 18.15
C PHE A 206 -5.32 -5.53 17.02
N LEU A 207 -4.26 -6.34 17.08
CA LEU A 207 -4.02 -7.48 16.19
C LEU A 207 -3.77 -8.75 17.01
N PRO A 208 -4.08 -9.94 16.45
CA PRO A 208 -3.71 -11.21 17.06
C PRO A 208 -2.18 -11.39 17.09
N ASP A 209 -1.71 -12.24 18.00
CA ASP A 209 -0.29 -12.53 18.18
C ASP A 209 0.38 -13.17 16.94
N THR A 210 -0.42 -13.77 16.06
CA THR A 210 0.02 -14.51 14.87
C THR A 210 -0.65 -14.02 13.60
N ASP A 211 0.04 -14.15 12.47
CA ASP A 211 -0.50 -13.89 11.12
C ASP A 211 -1.33 -15.06 10.56
N GLU A 212 -1.76 -15.98 11.42
CA GLU A 212 -2.66 -17.05 11.00
C GLU A 212 -4.01 -16.45 10.58
N PRO A 213 -4.61 -16.96 9.49
CA PRO A 213 -5.86 -16.44 8.97
C PRO A 213 -6.94 -16.47 10.05
N GLU A 214 -7.46 -15.29 10.39
CA GLU A 214 -8.56 -15.16 11.33
C GLU A 214 -9.89 -15.36 10.59
N TRP A 215 -10.58 -16.41 10.99
CA TRP A 215 -11.91 -16.72 10.51
C TRP A 215 -12.94 -15.90 11.28
N VAL A 216 -13.86 -15.28 10.56
CA VAL A 216 -14.96 -14.50 11.12
C VAL A 216 -16.30 -14.98 10.58
N CYS A 217 -17.36 -14.68 11.31
CA CYS A 217 -18.71 -14.95 10.89
C CYS A 217 -19.03 -14.22 9.58
N GLU A 218 -19.48 -14.94 8.55
CA GLU A 218 -19.91 -14.38 7.26
C GLU A 218 -21.04 -13.36 7.37
N GLU A 219 -21.84 -13.42 8.44
CA GLU A 219 -23.03 -12.58 8.60
C GLU A 219 -22.70 -11.31 9.40
N CYS A 220 -22.05 -11.43 10.57
CA CYS A 220 -21.79 -10.28 11.45
C CYS A 220 -20.33 -9.82 11.54
N GLY A 221 -19.37 -10.57 10.97
CA GLY A 221 -17.95 -10.23 11.02
C GLY A 221 -17.27 -10.47 12.38
N SER A 222 -17.97 -11.05 13.36
CA SER A 222 -17.39 -11.40 14.66
C SER A 222 -16.36 -12.53 14.54
N SER A 223 -15.25 -12.42 15.27
CA SER A 223 -14.24 -13.48 15.41
C SER A 223 -14.53 -14.46 16.54
N GLU A 224 -15.62 -14.27 17.30
CA GLU A 224 -16.09 -15.24 18.29
C GLU A 224 -16.85 -16.39 17.62
N VAL A 225 -16.10 -17.23 16.92
CA VAL A 225 -16.60 -18.36 16.14
C VAL A 225 -15.97 -19.69 16.56
N GLU A 226 -16.71 -20.78 16.43
CA GLU A 226 -16.25 -22.14 16.66
C GLU A 226 -16.45 -22.97 15.38
N THR A 227 -15.57 -23.95 15.15
CA THR A 227 -15.70 -24.95 14.08
C THR A 227 -15.67 -26.35 14.67
N LEU A 228 -16.41 -27.28 14.07
CA LEU A 228 -16.33 -28.69 14.43
C LEU A 228 -14.99 -29.31 13.99
N ALA A 229 -14.50 -30.22 14.80
CA ALA A 229 -13.29 -31.01 14.55
C ALA A 229 -13.53 -32.49 14.83
N TRP A 230 -12.87 -33.35 14.07
CA TRP A 230 -12.71 -34.76 14.36
C TRP A 230 -11.72 -34.94 15.51
N VAL A 231 -12.15 -35.66 16.53
CA VAL A 231 -11.32 -36.08 17.67
C VAL A 231 -11.34 -37.59 17.79
N ASN A 232 -10.25 -38.18 18.29
CA ASN A 232 -10.15 -39.61 18.57
C ASN A 232 -10.48 -39.89 20.04
N PRO A 233 -11.70 -40.38 20.38
CA PRO A 233 -12.10 -40.54 21.78
C PRO A 233 -11.32 -41.65 22.51
N ASN A 234 -10.71 -42.57 21.76
CA ASN A 234 -9.93 -43.67 22.33
C ASN A 234 -8.48 -43.26 22.64
N GLU A 235 -8.08 -42.05 22.26
CA GLU A 235 -6.78 -41.46 22.52
C GLU A 235 -6.99 -40.09 23.15
N ASP A 236 -7.73 -40.08 24.27
CA ASP A 236 -8.01 -38.90 25.11
C ASP A 236 -8.58 -37.69 24.35
N ASN A 237 -9.49 -37.96 23.40
CA ASN A 237 -10.06 -36.96 22.49
C ASN A 237 -8.98 -36.17 21.71
N SER A 238 -7.85 -36.80 21.39
CA SER A 238 -6.80 -36.17 20.57
C SER A 238 -7.36 -35.66 19.24
N PHE A 239 -6.90 -34.47 18.86
CA PHE A 239 -7.28 -33.83 17.61
C PHE A 239 -6.85 -34.67 16.40
N VAL A 240 -7.76 -34.85 15.43
CA VAL A 240 -7.49 -35.55 14.18
C VAL A 240 -7.45 -34.57 13.02
N ASP A 241 -8.56 -33.84 12.79
CA ASP A 241 -8.68 -32.87 11.70
C ASP A 241 -9.89 -31.95 11.90
N PHE A 242 -10.00 -30.86 11.14
CA PHE A 242 -11.18 -30.01 11.10
C PHE A 242 -12.22 -30.53 10.09
N LEU A 243 -13.51 -30.25 10.31
CA LEU A 243 -14.59 -30.63 9.38
C LEU A 243 -14.72 -29.71 8.15
N GLY A 244 -13.90 -28.65 8.08
CA GLY A 244 -13.91 -27.65 7.00
C GLY A 244 -14.68 -26.38 7.37
N THR A 245 -14.22 -25.23 6.89
CA THR A 245 -14.79 -23.89 7.17
C THR A 245 -15.85 -23.47 6.14
N ASP A 246 -16.03 -24.26 5.08
CA ASP A 246 -16.90 -24.00 3.92
C ASP A 246 -18.35 -24.44 4.12
N ASP A 247 -18.63 -25.30 5.11
CA ASP A 247 -19.99 -25.74 5.44
C ASP A 247 -20.58 -24.93 6.59
N ARG A 248 -21.63 -24.15 6.30
CA ARG A 248 -22.32 -23.30 7.28
C ARG A 248 -22.85 -24.07 8.49
N GLY A 249 -23.14 -25.37 8.36
CA GLY A 249 -23.63 -26.19 9.47
C GLY A 249 -22.57 -26.62 10.48
N ASN A 250 -21.29 -26.50 10.14
CA ASN A 250 -20.19 -26.98 10.98
C ASN A 250 -19.58 -25.89 11.86
N ASN A 251 -19.97 -24.63 11.65
CA ASN A 251 -19.45 -23.51 12.41
C ASN A 251 -20.56 -22.82 13.19
N TRP A 252 -20.20 -22.24 14.32
CA TRP A 252 -21.11 -21.54 15.23
C TRP A 252 -20.58 -20.14 15.50
N CYS A 253 -21.45 -19.13 15.47
CA CYS A 253 -21.10 -17.78 15.89
C CYS A 253 -21.77 -17.45 17.21
N HIS A 254 -20.98 -17.08 18.23
CA HIS A 254 -21.51 -16.71 19.55
C HIS A 254 -22.27 -15.38 19.53
N HIS A 255 -21.98 -14.49 18.58
CA HIS A 255 -22.68 -13.22 18.48
C HIS A 255 -24.06 -13.33 17.81
N CYS A 256 -24.17 -14.15 16.76
CA CYS A 256 -25.44 -14.42 16.08
C CYS A 256 -26.30 -15.47 16.81
N GLU A 257 -25.69 -16.26 17.70
CA GLU A 257 -26.30 -17.44 18.32
C GLU A 257 -26.87 -18.41 17.27
N GLU A 258 -26.21 -18.54 16.11
CA GLU A 258 -26.62 -19.39 15.00
C GLU A 258 -25.40 -19.98 14.26
N HIS A 259 -25.67 -21.06 13.52
CA HIS A 259 -24.72 -21.66 12.59
C HIS A 259 -24.42 -20.74 11.41
N THR A 260 -23.16 -20.64 11.01
CA THR A 260 -22.71 -19.66 10.02
C THR A 260 -21.61 -20.20 9.10
N GLY A 261 -21.42 -19.54 7.96
CA GLY A 261 -20.20 -19.69 7.17
C GLY A 261 -19.06 -18.90 7.82
N LEU A 262 -17.84 -19.37 7.62
CA LEU A 262 -16.66 -18.62 8.04
C LEU A 262 -16.02 -17.97 6.82
N ALA A 263 -15.90 -16.65 6.86
CA ALA A 263 -15.10 -15.89 5.91
C ALA A 263 -13.73 -15.64 6.53
N LEU A 264 -12.71 -15.53 5.68
CA LEU A 264 -11.48 -14.88 6.10
C LEU A 264 -11.78 -13.41 6.35
N PHE A 265 -11.32 -12.86 7.48
CA PHE A 265 -11.56 -11.45 7.82
C PHE A 265 -11.18 -10.48 6.67
N ALA A 266 -10.08 -10.78 5.96
CA ALA A 266 -9.63 -10.01 4.81
C ALA A 266 -10.66 -9.96 3.65
N ASP A 267 -11.45 -11.01 3.48
CA ASP A 267 -12.45 -11.11 2.41
C ASP A 267 -13.81 -10.54 2.83
N TYR A 268 -14.11 -10.52 4.13
CA TYR A 268 -15.35 -9.97 4.68
C TYR A 268 -15.54 -8.48 4.32
N ASP A 269 -14.51 -7.66 4.53
CA ASP A 269 -14.55 -6.22 4.22
C ASP A 269 -14.72 -5.96 2.70
N SER A 270 -14.11 -6.81 1.87
CA SER A 270 -14.23 -6.70 0.41
C SER A 270 -15.66 -6.97 -0.07
N ASN A 271 -16.37 -7.88 0.59
CA ASN A 271 -17.74 -8.24 0.24
C ASN A 271 -18.77 -7.21 0.73
N GLN A 272 -18.59 -6.60 1.92
CA GLN A 272 -19.49 -5.53 2.38
C GLN A 272 -19.48 -4.32 1.43
N SER A 273 -18.32 -4.00 0.85
CA SER A 273 -18.16 -2.93 -0.14
C SER A 273 -18.94 -3.16 -1.43
N SER A 274 -19.27 -4.42 -1.76
CA SER A 274 -19.96 -4.82 -2.99
C SER A 274 -21.46 -5.07 -2.83
N LEU A 275 -21.97 -5.08 -1.59
CA LEU A 275 -23.39 -5.27 -1.27
C LEU A 275 -24.13 -3.93 -1.03
N GLY A 276 -23.41 -2.81 -1.19
CA GLY A 276 -23.92 -1.44 -1.01
C GLY A 276 -24.35 -0.69 -2.27
N ASP A 277 -24.47 -1.37 -3.42
CA ASP A 277 -25.03 -0.82 -4.68
C ASP A 277 -26.50 -1.22 -4.90
#